data_AF-A0A7Y4KTQ6-F1
#
_entry.id   AF-A0A7Y4KTQ6-F1
#
_cell.length_a   1.000
_cell.length_b   1.000
_cell.length_c   1.000
_cell.angle_alpha   90.00
_cell.angle_beta   90.00
_cell.angle_gamma   90.00
#
_symmetry.space_group_name_H-M   'P 1'
#
loop_
_entity.id
_entity.type
_entity.pdbx_description
1 polymer ?
#
loop_
_entity_poly.entity_id
_entity_poly.type
_entity_poly.pdbx_seq_one_letter_code
_entity_poly.pdbx_strand_id
1 'polypeptide(L)'
;LIITALTPPVSILPGQPFTTTLTVCNQGSQPSWSDTLVTLHLLHVPELSLSAQGAPRPPQDEFLNEVFIPGLAAHTCSTLPVTSNFNGAPWQERTYYVGATVDRLWNTPEVRKDNNTFVGPRVGVGSAPDLVITAVGGPANMAPSGQAPVSVTVCNQGTQPSPMQRVDLYISTESTPPQLPIPGGPPDPNSGVYLVGMVDIPPLPENACVTREDILHSSPLSSGPETPLFLSAVVHATWPPSYELRTDNNAFVRGRIGVGYAPDLVVTEVTAPFAVRGGEMFLTTVTVCNQGTQPSWGNNQLDLILSTQPTLAFPDDMSASSTQVSLGQVDVGELAAGVCTTRQLFTSTYTLPGYQSSGLFYLGALVDSQRSVVELREDNNAFVEDFLAVLP
;
A
#
# COMPACT_ATOMS: atom_id res chain seq x y z
N LEU A 1 6.21 -30.89 -1.43
CA LEU A 1 6.79 -29.84 -0.59
C LEU A 1 6.79 -28.57 -1.41
N ILE A 2 6.68 -27.43 -0.76
CA ILE A 2 6.69 -26.12 -1.42
C ILE A 2 7.24 -25.10 -0.44
N ILE A 3 8.10 -24.22 -0.91
CA ILE A 3 8.52 -23.07 -0.12
C ILE A 3 7.43 -22.02 -0.22
N THR A 4 6.90 -21.58 0.93
CA THR A 4 5.77 -20.61 0.98
C THR A 4 6.20 -19.24 1.48
N ALA A 5 7.34 -19.13 2.17
CA ALA A 5 7.89 -17.85 2.58
C ALA A 5 9.41 -17.89 2.70
N LEU A 6 10.04 -16.78 2.30
CA LEU A 6 11.43 -16.42 2.60
C LEU A 6 11.47 -14.99 3.11
N THR A 7 12.08 -14.77 4.26
CA THR A 7 12.23 -13.43 4.87
C THR A 7 13.69 -13.20 5.24
N PRO A 8 14.53 -12.77 4.28
CA PRO A 8 15.88 -12.30 4.57
C PRO A 8 15.85 -10.89 5.19
N PRO A 9 16.98 -10.38 5.70
CA PRO A 9 17.12 -8.95 5.95
C PRO A 9 16.98 -8.16 4.65
N VAL A 10 16.57 -6.89 4.77
CA VAL A 10 16.44 -5.97 3.63
C VAL A 10 17.78 -5.65 2.97
N SER A 11 18.86 -5.64 3.76
CA SER A 11 20.24 -5.46 3.29
C SER A 11 21.22 -6.37 4.05
N ILE A 12 22.27 -6.83 3.37
CA ILE A 12 23.32 -7.70 3.92
C ILE A 12 24.73 -7.21 3.54
N LEU A 13 25.69 -7.46 4.43
CA LEU A 13 27.11 -7.23 4.17
C LEU A 13 27.78 -8.53 3.67
N PRO A 14 28.51 -8.50 2.53
CA PRO A 14 29.32 -9.63 2.11
C PRO A 14 30.32 -10.05 3.19
N GLY A 15 30.45 -11.36 3.41
CA GLY A 15 31.31 -11.98 4.41
C GLY A 15 30.76 -11.98 5.83
N GLN A 16 29.62 -11.31 6.10
CA GLN A 16 28.98 -11.31 7.40
C GLN A 16 27.81 -12.32 7.46
N PRO A 17 27.61 -13.01 8.59
CA PRO A 17 26.47 -13.89 8.76
C PRO A 17 25.18 -13.09 8.86
N PHE A 18 24.11 -13.58 8.24
CA PHE A 18 22.76 -13.04 8.35
C PHE A 18 21.75 -14.16 8.50
N THR A 19 20.53 -13.86 8.98
CA THR A 19 19.49 -14.88 9.18
C THR A 19 18.33 -14.66 8.24
N THR A 20 17.98 -15.70 7.48
CA THR A 20 16.77 -15.74 6.65
C THR A 20 15.77 -16.69 7.29
N THR A 21 14.53 -16.22 7.49
CA THR A 21 13.44 -17.10 7.92
C THR A 21 12.88 -17.82 6.70
N LEU A 22 12.85 -19.16 6.75
CA LEU A 22 12.38 -20.04 5.68
C LEU A 22 11.14 -20.80 6.15
N THR A 23 10.07 -20.81 5.35
CA THR A 23 8.90 -21.66 5.57
C THR A 23 8.71 -22.63 4.41
N VAL A 24 8.64 -23.93 4.73
CA VAL A 24 8.31 -25.00 3.78
C VAL A 24 7.06 -25.73 4.25
N CYS A 25 6.13 -25.94 3.33
CA CYS A 25 4.89 -26.65 3.58
C CYS A 25 4.83 -27.95 2.77
N ASN A 26 4.28 -28.98 3.40
CA ASN A 26 3.82 -30.17 2.70
C ASN A 26 2.34 -29.99 2.33
N GLN A 27 2.06 -29.64 1.07
CA GLN A 27 0.69 -29.55 0.55
C GLN A 27 0.12 -30.89 0.09
N GLY A 28 0.91 -31.96 0.09
CA GLY A 28 0.47 -33.29 -0.33
C GLY A 28 -0.37 -33.99 0.73
N SER A 29 -1.06 -35.05 0.31
CA SER A 29 -1.89 -35.91 1.17
C SER A 29 -1.09 -36.98 1.93
N GLN A 30 0.23 -37.03 1.74
CA GLN A 30 1.13 -37.97 2.38
C GLN A 30 2.27 -37.22 3.07
N PRO A 31 2.79 -37.73 4.20
CA PRO A 31 3.95 -37.12 4.88
C PRO A 31 5.24 -37.25 4.04
N SER A 32 6.17 -36.31 4.21
CA SER A 32 7.57 -36.51 3.82
C SER A 32 8.29 -37.18 4.99
N TRP A 33 8.81 -38.38 4.75
CA TRP A 33 9.35 -39.25 5.81
C TRP A 33 10.82 -38.98 6.15
N SER A 34 11.54 -38.28 5.28
CA SER A 34 12.95 -37.96 5.42
C SER A 34 13.14 -36.44 5.51
N ASP A 35 14.25 -36.06 6.11
CA ASP A 35 14.72 -34.69 6.03
C ASP A 35 14.98 -34.32 4.57
N THR A 36 14.51 -33.14 4.16
CA THR A 36 14.63 -32.66 2.79
C THR A 36 15.60 -31.49 2.74
N LEU A 37 16.51 -31.51 1.77
CA LEU A 37 17.47 -30.43 1.57
C LEU A 37 16.77 -29.20 0.98
N VAL A 38 17.02 -28.03 1.56
CA VAL A 38 16.69 -26.72 1.00
C VAL A 38 17.99 -25.98 0.71
N THR A 39 18.14 -25.49 -0.51
CA THR A 39 19.26 -24.63 -0.93
C THR A 39 18.75 -23.20 -1.03
N LEU A 40 19.40 -22.26 -0.35
CA LEU A 40 19.15 -20.81 -0.47
C LEU A 40 20.07 -20.20 -1.53
N HIS A 41 19.50 -19.32 -2.35
CA HIS A 41 20.17 -18.71 -3.49
C HIS A 41 20.09 -17.18 -3.43
N LEU A 42 21.08 -16.51 -4.00
CA LEU A 42 21.10 -15.11 -4.34
C LEU A 42 21.01 -14.99 -5.87
N LEU A 43 20.03 -14.26 -6.39
CA LEU A 43 19.70 -14.26 -7.81
C LEU A 43 19.75 -12.84 -8.39
N HIS A 44 20.24 -12.70 -9.61
CA HIS A 44 20.19 -11.43 -10.35
C HIS A 44 18.85 -11.19 -11.04
N VAL A 45 18.15 -12.27 -11.39
CA VAL A 45 16.87 -12.24 -12.11
C VAL A 45 15.77 -12.82 -11.22
N PRO A 46 14.51 -12.43 -11.42
CA PRO A 46 13.38 -12.94 -10.65
C PRO A 46 12.95 -14.36 -11.06
N GLU A 47 13.90 -15.22 -11.43
CA GLU A 47 13.64 -16.54 -11.98
C GLU A 47 14.55 -17.58 -11.32
N LEU A 48 13.97 -18.74 -10.95
CA LEU A 48 14.70 -19.86 -10.39
C LEU A 48 14.08 -21.18 -10.86
N SER A 49 14.89 -21.98 -11.56
CA SER A 49 14.50 -23.30 -12.04
C SER A 49 15.06 -24.40 -11.15
N LEU A 50 14.30 -25.48 -10.97
CA LEU A 50 14.78 -26.65 -10.25
C LEU A 50 15.87 -27.34 -11.08
N SER A 51 17.07 -27.50 -10.50
CA SER A 51 18.19 -28.13 -11.19
C SER A 51 17.90 -29.60 -11.51
N ALA A 52 18.50 -30.14 -12.57
CA ALA A 52 18.42 -31.58 -12.88
C ALA A 52 19.02 -32.44 -11.75
N GLN A 53 18.58 -33.70 -11.67
CA GLN A 53 19.09 -34.65 -10.67
C GLN A 53 20.61 -34.81 -10.80
N GLY A 54 21.32 -34.71 -9.68
CA GLY A 54 22.79 -34.81 -9.64
C GLY A 54 23.53 -33.54 -10.08
N ALA A 55 22.83 -32.44 -10.34
CA ALA A 55 23.47 -31.16 -10.63
C ALA A 55 24.39 -30.72 -9.47
N PRO A 56 25.56 -30.13 -9.77
CA PRO A 56 26.45 -29.59 -8.74
C PRO A 56 25.74 -28.50 -7.92
N ARG A 57 26.33 -28.12 -6.79
CA ARG A 57 25.85 -26.96 -6.04
C ARG A 57 25.88 -25.69 -6.90
N PRO A 58 25.01 -24.70 -6.62
CA PRO A 58 25.06 -23.40 -7.27
C PRO A 58 26.47 -22.79 -7.17
N PRO A 59 26.86 -21.94 -8.13
CA PRO A 59 28.09 -21.17 -8.05
C PRO A 59 28.19 -20.38 -6.75
N GLN A 60 29.41 -20.07 -6.31
CA GLN A 60 29.65 -19.35 -5.04
C GLN A 60 28.93 -17.98 -4.99
N ASP A 61 28.81 -17.30 -6.14
CA ASP A 61 28.17 -15.99 -6.24
C ASP A 61 26.63 -16.05 -6.21
N GLU A 62 26.04 -17.25 -6.26
CA GLU A 62 24.61 -17.49 -6.11
C GLU A 62 24.28 -18.26 -4.83
N PHE A 63 25.25 -18.96 -4.23
CA PHE A 63 25.02 -19.84 -3.10
C PHE A 63 25.03 -19.09 -1.76
N LEU A 64 23.94 -19.20 -0.98
CA LEU A 64 23.85 -18.62 0.37
C LEU A 64 24.05 -19.67 1.47
N ASN A 65 23.26 -20.74 1.44
CA ASN A 65 23.38 -21.85 2.39
C ASN A 65 22.57 -23.08 1.95
N GLU A 66 22.84 -24.22 2.58
CA GLU A 66 22.03 -25.44 2.52
C GLU A 66 21.57 -25.82 3.94
N VAL A 67 20.30 -26.15 4.08
CA VAL A 67 19.71 -26.57 5.36
C VAL A 67 18.79 -27.78 5.13
N PHE A 68 18.72 -28.67 6.11
CA PHE A 68 17.74 -29.74 6.11
C PHE A 68 16.50 -29.32 6.88
N ILE A 69 15.34 -29.45 6.25
CA ILE A 69 14.05 -29.38 6.95
C ILE A 69 13.65 -30.78 7.40
N PRO A 70 13.07 -30.94 8.59
CA PRO A 70 12.60 -32.24 9.04
C PRO A 70 11.44 -32.74 8.17
N GLY A 71 11.21 -34.05 8.21
CA GLY A 71 10.01 -34.66 7.62
C GLY A 71 8.72 -33.95 8.08
N LEU A 72 7.82 -33.68 7.13
CA LEU A 72 6.59 -32.92 7.34
C LEU A 72 5.37 -33.81 7.15
N ALA A 73 4.47 -33.82 8.12
CA ALA A 73 3.16 -34.44 7.97
C ALA A 73 2.36 -33.77 6.83
N ALA A 74 1.39 -34.49 6.28
CA ALA A 74 0.48 -33.94 5.27
C ALA A 74 -0.18 -32.65 5.76
N HIS A 75 -0.21 -31.63 4.91
CA HIS A 75 -0.80 -30.30 5.18
C HIS A 75 -0.16 -29.53 6.35
N THR A 76 1.09 -29.83 6.71
CA THR A 76 1.83 -29.09 7.75
C THR A 76 2.97 -28.27 7.16
N CYS A 77 3.38 -27.23 7.89
CA CYS A 77 4.50 -26.38 7.53
C CYS A 77 5.54 -26.37 8.65
N SER A 78 6.81 -26.17 8.28
CA SER A 78 7.89 -25.86 9.20
C SER A 78 8.51 -24.52 8.83
N THR A 79 8.71 -23.68 9.84
CA THR A 79 9.40 -22.40 9.73
C THR A 79 10.66 -22.44 10.56
N LEU A 80 11.80 -22.16 9.93
CA LEU A 80 13.12 -22.25 10.56
C LEU A 80 13.97 -21.02 10.20
N PRO A 81 14.75 -20.48 11.16
CA PRO A 81 15.78 -19.50 10.85
C PRO A 81 17.00 -20.20 10.24
N VAL A 82 17.52 -19.66 9.14
CA VAL A 82 18.70 -20.16 8.45
C VAL A 82 19.78 -19.08 8.47
N THR A 83 20.83 -19.30 9.26
CA THR A 83 22.00 -18.43 9.24
C THR A 83 22.80 -18.71 7.97
N SER A 84 22.95 -17.69 7.12
CA SER A 84 23.62 -17.74 5.82
C SER A 84 24.78 -16.75 5.80
N ASN A 85 25.69 -16.90 4.82
CA ASN A 85 26.75 -15.93 4.58
C ASN A 85 26.97 -15.82 3.07
N PHE A 86 27.03 -14.60 2.54
CA PHE A 86 27.35 -14.36 1.15
C PHE A 86 28.82 -13.95 1.02
N ASN A 87 29.63 -14.79 0.39
CA ASN A 87 31.07 -14.55 0.21
C ASN A 87 31.46 -14.16 -1.24
N GLY A 88 30.48 -13.81 -2.08
CA GLY A 88 30.74 -13.33 -3.44
C GLY A 88 31.17 -11.86 -3.47
N ALA A 89 31.73 -11.43 -4.60
CA ALA A 89 32.05 -10.03 -4.83
C ALA A 89 30.77 -9.29 -5.28
N PRO A 90 30.33 -8.21 -4.61
CA PRO A 90 29.19 -7.44 -5.09
C PRO A 90 29.54 -6.79 -6.43
N TRP A 91 28.71 -7.05 -7.45
CA TRP A 91 28.83 -6.48 -8.79
C TRP A 91 28.51 -4.97 -8.80
N GLN A 92 28.48 -4.35 -9.99
CA GLN A 92 28.04 -2.94 -10.14
C GLN A 92 26.60 -2.73 -9.62
N GLU A 93 25.75 -3.75 -9.78
CA GLU A 93 24.41 -3.81 -9.19
C GLU A 93 24.45 -4.47 -7.81
N ARG A 94 23.82 -3.79 -6.84
CA ARG A 94 23.78 -4.18 -5.44
C ARG A 94 22.43 -4.77 -5.01
N THR A 95 21.45 -4.85 -5.91
CA THR A 95 20.13 -5.43 -5.64
C THR A 95 20.03 -6.84 -6.21
N TYR A 96 19.66 -7.81 -5.38
CA TYR A 96 19.51 -9.22 -5.74
C TYR A 96 18.16 -9.73 -5.24
N TYR A 97 17.70 -10.89 -5.71
CA TYR A 97 16.59 -11.62 -5.09
C TYR A 97 17.12 -12.75 -4.20
N VAL A 98 16.41 -13.06 -3.13
CA VAL A 98 16.69 -14.29 -2.36
C VAL A 98 15.76 -15.39 -2.83
N GLY A 99 16.32 -16.45 -3.39
CA GLY A 99 15.58 -17.63 -3.84
C GLY A 99 15.80 -18.84 -2.94
N ALA A 100 14.96 -19.86 -3.09
CA ALA A 100 15.17 -21.16 -2.48
C ALA A 100 14.71 -22.28 -3.41
N THR A 101 15.40 -23.42 -3.33
CA THR A 101 14.93 -24.69 -3.90
C THR A 101 14.81 -25.75 -2.82
N VAL A 102 13.72 -26.51 -2.80
CA VAL A 102 13.53 -27.67 -1.93
C VAL A 102 13.68 -28.96 -2.73
N ASP A 103 14.27 -29.98 -2.11
CA ASP A 103 14.55 -31.27 -2.75
C ASP A 103 15.40 -31.16 -4.04
N ARG A 104 16.39 -30.26 -4.07
CA ARG A 104 17.27 -30.06 -5.25
C ARG A 104 17.96 -31.34 -5.74
N LEU A 105 18.18 -32.31 -4.85
CA LEU A 105 18.79 -33.60 -5.15
C LEU A 105 17.79 -34.67 -5.64
N TRP A 106 16.50 -34.35 -5.69
CA TRP A 106 15.42 -35.24 -6.13
C TRP A 106 15.26 -36.49 -5.25
N ASN A 107 15.61 -36.40 -3.96
CA ASN A 107 15.59 -37.55 -3.03
C ASN A 107 14.20 -37.79 -2.44
N THR A 108 13.34 -36.77 -2.43
CA THR A 108 11.99 -36.85 -1.87
C THR A 108 11.01 -37.18 -2.99
N PRO A 109 10.23 -38.27 -2.89
CA PRO A 109 9.15 -38.55 -3.83
C PRO A 109 8.02 -37.53 -3.67
N GLU A 110 7.68 -36.85 -4.76
CA GLU A 110 6.65 -35.81 -4.79
C GLU A 110 5.83 -35.94 -6.06
N VAL A 111 4.53 -35.65 -5.97
CA VAL A 111 3.61 -35.69 -7.13
C VAL A 111 3.82 -34.51 -8.07
N ARG A 112 4.40 -33.42 -7.56
CA ARG A 112 4.71 -32.18 -8.27
C ARG A 112 6.04 -31.65 -7.74
N LYS A 113 6.94 -31.31 -8.66
CA LYS A 113 8.27 -30.74 -8.39
C LYS A 113 8.48 -29.40 -9.07
N ASP A 114 7.53 -28.99 -9.92
CA ASP A 114 7.48 -27.70 -10.57
C ASP A 114 7.25 -26.54 -9.58
N ASN A 115 6.79 -26.85 -8.37
CA ASN A 115 6.59 -25.91 -7.27
C ASN A 115 7.67 -25.99 -6.18
N ASN A 116 8.82 -26.63 -6.47
CA ASN A 116 9.93 -26.75 -5.53
C ASN A 116 10.89 -25.55 -5.56
N THR A 117 10.59 -24.53 -6.35
CA THR A 117 11.36 -23.28 -6.38
C THR A 117 10.53 -22.12 -5.88
N PHE A 118 11.20 -21.16 -5.26
CA PHE A 118 10.59 -19.92 -4.79
C PHE A 118 11.58 -18.78 -4.99
N VAL A 119 11.13 -17.70 -5.61
CA VAL A 119 11.88 -16.45 -5.69
C VAL A 119 11.22 -15.48 -4.70
N GLY A 120 11.98 -15.09 -3.69
CA GLY A 120 11.55 -14.22 -2.62
C GLY A 120 11.85 -12.75 -2.89
N PRO A 121 11.88 -11.94 -1.81
CA PRO A 121 12.06 -10.51 -1.94
C PRO A 121 13.45 -10.15 -2.45
N ARG A 122 13.56 -8.91 -2.92
CA ARG A 122 14.85 -8.29 -3.21
C ARG A 122 15.61 -7.97 -1.92
N VAL A 123 16.93 -7.96 -1.98
CA VAL A 123 17.87 -7.65 -0.90
C VAL A 123 19.01 -6.78 -1.45
N GLY A 124 19.41 -5.78 -0.67
CA GLY A 124 20.60 -4.98 -0.91
C GLY A 124 21.87 -5.72 -0.44
N VAL A 125 22.90 -5.81 -1.27
CA VAL A 125 24.13 -6.54 -0.96
C VAL A 125 25.34 -5.63 -1.14
N GLY A 126 26.02 -5.33 -0.03
CA GLY A 126 27.22 -4.50 -0.05
C GLY A 126 27.31 -3.56 1.13
N SER A 127 28.22 -2.60 1.02
CA SER A 127 28.51 -1.56 2.01
C SER A 127 28.05 -0.20 1.48
N ALA A 128 26.76 0.12 1.63
CA ALA A 128 26.17 1.39 1.21
C ALA A 128 24.85 1.65 1.99
N PRO A 129 24.35 2.90 2.04
CA PRO A 129 23.00 3.19 2.54
C PRO A 129 21.91 2.55 1.65
N ASP A 130 20.68 2.50 2.16
CA ASP A 130 19.45 2.11 1.46
C ASP A 130 18.29 2.95 2.02
N LEU A 131 17.93 4.03 1.34
CA LEU A 131 16.97 5.03 1.77
C LEU A 131 15.60 4.74 1.18
N VAL A 132 14.70 4.27 2.04
CA VAL A 132 13.30 4.06 1.69
C VAL A 132 12.43 5.17 2.27
N ILE A 133 11.53 5.71 1.45
CA ILE A 133 10.48 6.60 1.92
C ILE A 133 9.35 5.72 2.47
N THR A 134 9.06 5.85 3.76
CA THR A 134 8.07 5.01 4.45
C THR A 134 6.73 5.70 4.68
N ALA A 135 6.72 7.03 4.67
CA ALA A 135 5.47 7.80 4.76
C ALA A 135 5.63 9.19 4.13
N VAL A 136 4.55 9.65 3.50
CA VAL A 136 4.40 11.02 3.01
C VAL A 136 3.05 11.53 3.50
N GLY A 137 3.06 12.65 4.24
CA GLY A 137 1.86 13.36 4.70
C GLY A 137 1.45 14.47 3.74
N GLY A 138 0.77 15.47 4.29
CA GLY A 138 0.36 16.69 3.57
C GLY A 138 -1.17 16.87 3.47
N PRO A 139 -1.63 17.89 2.71
CA PRO A 139 -3.05 18.16 2.57
C PRO A 139 -3.75 17.13 1.66
N ALA A 140 -5.07 17.00 1.79
CA ALA A 140 -5.92 16.29 0.83
C ALA A 140 -6.21 17.14 -0.41
N ASN A 141 -6.33 18.47 -0.22
CA ASN A 141 -6.60 19.43 -1.29
C ASN A 141 -5.76 20.69 -1.16
N MET A 142 -5.48 21.35 -2.28
CA MET A 142 -4.77 22.62 -2.33
C MET A 142 -5.40 23.58 -3.33
N ALA A 143 -5.41 24.87 -2.99
CA ALA A 143 -5.71 25.90 -3.98
C ALA A 143 -4.56 25.98 -5.00
N PRO A 144 -4.84 26.36 -6.27
CA PRO A 144 -3.80 26.69 -7.24
C PRO A 144 -2.84 27.77 -6.72
N SER A 145 -1.53 27.58 -6.91
CA SER A 145 -0.47 28.45 -6.35
C SER A 145 -0.45 28.58 -4.82
N GLY A 146 -1.21 27.73 -4.12
CA GLY A 146 -1.25 27.65 -2.67
C GLY A 146 -0.02 26.96 -2.08
N GLN A 147 0.07 27.05 -0.75
CA GLN A 147 1.12 26.43 0.04
C GLN A 147 0.50 25.62 1.17
N ALA A 148 1.08 24.46 1.48
CA ALA A 148 0.61 23.61 2.57
C ALA A 148 1.77 22.83 3.21
N PRO A 149 1.71 22.51 4.51
CA PRO A 149 2.73 21.68 5.14
C PRO A 149 2.71 20.27 4.55
N VAL A 150 3.88 19.67 4.44
CA VAL A 150 4.09 18.27 4.07
C VAL A 150 5.09 17.65 5.02
N SER A 151 4.92 16.37 5.32
CA SER A 151 5.89 15.58 6.07
C SER A 151 6.37 14.41 5.24
N VAL A 152 7.65 14.07 5.32
CA VAL A 152 8.27 12.93 4.66
C VAL A 152 9.07 12.15 5.69
N THR A 153 8.82 10.84 5.78
CA THR A 153 9.59 9.93 6.63
C THR A 153 10.49 9.05 5.77
N VAL A 154 11.80 9.13 6.01
CA VAL A 154 12.82 8.35 5.32
C VAL A 154 13.54 7.47 6.33
N CYS A 155 13.75 6.21 5.98
CA CYS A 155 14.52 5.26 6.78
C CYS A 155 15.74 4.80 5.99
N ASN A 156 16.89 4.71 6.66
CA ASN A 156 18.07 4.05 6.10
C ASN A 156 18.07 2.59 6.54
N GLN A 157 17.71 1.70 5.63
CA GLN A 157 17.70 0.25 5.77
C GLN A 157 19.00 -0.41 5.27
N GLY A 158 20.02 0.41 4.97
CA GLY A 158 21.27 -0.04 4.41
C GLY A 158 22.25 -0.51 5.47
N THR A 159 23.46 -0.81 5.01
CA THR A 159 24.55 -1.32 5.85
C THR A 159 25.58 -0.24 6.20
N GLN A 160 25.34 1.00 5.77
CA GLN A 160 26.19 2.17 6.01
C GLN A 160 25.31 3.40 6.23
N PRO A 161 25.83 4.43 6.93
CA PRO A 161 25.14 5.72 7.03
C PRO A 161 25.01 6.39 5.65
N SER A 162 23.93 7.14 5.46
CA SER A 162 23.81 8.07 4.34
C SER A 162 24.34 9.45 4.75
N PRO A 163 24.91 10.24 3.83
CA PRO A 163 25.05 11.67 4.08
C PRO A 163 23.70 12.37 3.85
N MET A 164 23.75 13.70 3.87
CA MET A 164 22.60 14.54 3.56
C MET A 164 22.08 14.22 2.15
N GLN A 165 20.77 14.10 2.04
CA GLN A 165 20.04 13.85 0.80
C GLN A 165 18.88 14.81 0.66
N ARG A 166 18.26 14.78 -0.51
CA ARG A 166 17.02 15.49 -0.80
C ARG A 166 15.95 14.49 -1.20
N VAL A 167 14.72 14.75 -0.82
CA VAL A 167 13.53 14.11 -1.41
C VAL A 167 12.81 15.16 -2.24
N ASP A 168 12.54 14.84 -3.49
CA ASP A 168 11.72 15.67 -4.37
C ASP A 168 10.27 15.21 -4.31
N LEU A 169 9.36 16.18 -4.23
CA LEU A 169 7.92 15.96 -4.19
C LEU A 169 7.30 16.33 -5.53
N TYR A 170 6.49 15.44 -6.08
CA TYR A 170 5.86 15.62 -7.38
C TYR A 170 4.35 15.47 -7.30
N ILE A 171 3.64 16.28 -8.08
CA ILE A 171 2.25 16.03 -8.45
C ILE A 171 2.21 15.57 -9.90
N SER A 172 1.50 14.47 -10.16
CA SER A 172 1.30 13.92 -11.51
C SER A 172 -0.12 13.38 -11.69
N THR A 173 -0.51 13.07 -12.93
CA THR A 173 -1.78 12.38 -13.24
C THR A 173 -1.71 10.87 -13.08
N GLU A 174 -0.54 10.34 -12.69
CA GLU A 174 -0.27 8.91 -12.63
C GLU A 174 -0.28 8.41 -11.19
N SER A 175 -0.88 7.25 -10.97
CA SER A 175 -0.90 6.60 -9.65
C SER A 175 0.42 5.93 -9.26
N THR A 176 1.45 6.04 -10.11
CA THR A 176 2.79 5.51 -9.92
C THR A 176 3.81 6.64 -9.78
N PRO A 177 4.96 6.41 -9.12
CA PRO A 177 5.99 7.43 -9.04
C PRO A 177 6.48 7.84 -10.43
N PRO A 178 6.86 9.12 -10.62
CA PRO A 178 7.31 9.60 -11.91
C PRO A 178 8.58 8.89 -12.34
N GLN A 179 8.60 8.42 -13.59
CA GLN A 179 9.83 7.97 -14.24
C GLN A 179 10.58 9.19 -14.76
N LEU A 180 11.62 9.60 -14.07
CA LEU A 180 12.44 10.75 -14.50
C LEU A 180 13.35 10.34 -15.68
N PRO A 181 13.49 11.17 -16.72
CA PRO A 181 14.38 10.87 -17.86
C PRO A 181 15.85 10.71 -17.44
N ILE A 182 16.25 11.43 -16.39
CA ILE A 182 17.55 11.36 -15.75
C ILE A 182 17.30 11.21 -14.25
N PRO A 183 17.97 10.28 -13.54
CA PRO A 183 17.91 10.21 -12.09
C PRO A 183 18.28 11.56 -11.45
N GLY A 184 17.39 12.11 -10.60
CA GLY A 184 17.56 13.45 -10.00
C GLY A 184 17.43 14.62 -10.98
N GLY A 185 17.10 14.37 -12.25
CA GLY A 185 16.85 15.40 -13.25
C GLY A 185 15.47 16.04 -13.10
N PRO A 186 15.24 17.22 -13.72
CA PRO A 186 13.90 17.79 -13.79
C PRO A 186 12.96 16.86 -14.59
N PRO A 187 11.66 16.84 -14.27
CA PRO A 187 10.68 16.12 -15.08
C PRO A 187 10.63 16.68 -16.51
N ASP A 188 10.27 15.84 -17.48
CA ASP A 188 9.98 16.31 -18.84
C ASP A 188 8.82 17.32 -18.77
N PRO A 189 8.95 18.55 -19.30
CA PRO A 189 7.89 19.55 -19.28
C PRO A 189 6.54 19.08 -19.82
N ASN A 190 6.51 18.05 -20.67
CA ASN A 190 5.29 17.52 -21.27
C ASN A 190 4.81 16.21 -20.62
N SER A 191 5.46 15.74 -19.56
CA SER A 191 5.10 14.48 -18.88
C SER A 191 3.89 14.57 -17.95
N GLY A 192 3.36 15.78 -17.72
CA GLY A 192 2.31 15.99 -16.71
C GLY A 192 2.81 15.80 -15.27
N VAL A 193 4.13 15.76 -15.06
CA VAL A 193 4.78 15.66 -13.75
C VAL A 193 5.30 17.03 -13.35
N TYR A 194 4.92 17.49 -12.16
CA TYR A 194 5.26 18.80 -11.64
C TYR A 194 6.00 18.66 -10.32
N LEU A 195 7.19 19.24 -10.25
CA LEU A 195 7.96 19.36 -9.01
C LEU A 195 7.31 20.44 -8.13
N VAL A 196 6.82 20.02 -6.96
CA VAL A 196 6.01 20.86 -6.06
C VAL A 196 6.66 21.11 -4.70
N GLY A 197 7.77 20.43 -4.41
CA GLY A 197 8.49 20.64 -3.16
C GLY A 197 9.79 19.85 -3.11
N MET A 198 10.62 20.22 -2.16
CA MET A 198 11.87 19.52 -1.84
C MET A 198 11.98 19.45 -0.33
N VAL A 199 12.42 18.31 0.19
CA VAL A 199 12.64 18.11 1.62
C VAL A 199 14.07 17.65 1.83
N ASP A 200 14.85 18.42 2.57
CA ASP A 200 16.22 18.04 2.92
C ASP A 200 16.22 17.01 4.06
N ILE A 201 16.87 15.87 3.80
CA ILE A 201 17.06 14.76 4.73
C ILE A 201 18.48 14.85 5.29
N PRO A 202 18.67 15.02 6.61
CA PRO A 202 20.01 15.06 7.19
C PRO A 202 20.74 13.71 7.04
N PRO A 203 22.06 13.66 7.27
CA PRO A 203 22.78 12.39 7.34
C PRO A 203 22.08 11.40 8.27
N LEU A 204 21.85 10.19 7.78
CA LEU A 204 21.03 9.20 8.47
C LEU A 204 21.86 7.94 8.78
N PRO A 205 22.09 7.62 10.06
CA PRO A 205 22.76 6.38 10.46
C PRO A 205 22.05 5.14 9.90
N GLU A 206 22.77 4.01 9.86
CA GLU A 206 22.14 2.72 9.56
C GLU A 206 20.97 2.43 10.51
N ASN A 207 19.89 1.85 9.98
CA ASN A 207 18.66 1.50 10.69
C ASN A 207 17.92 2.66 11.38
N ALA A 208 18.29 3.91 11.09
CA ALA A 208 17.61 5.09 11.61
C ALA A 208 16.53 5.57 10.64
N CYS A 209 15.47 6.17 11.19
CA CYS A 209 14.45 6.87 10.43
C CYS A 209 14.36 8.32 10.89
N VAL A 210 14.00 9.22 9.97
CA VAL A 210 13.74 10.62 10.27
C VAL A 210 12.49 11.10 9.54
N THR A 211 11.63 11.83 10.25
CA THR A 211 10.52 12.58 9.65
C THR A 211 10.93 14.04 9.53
N ARG A 212 10.77 14.62 8.34
CA ARG A 212 11.04 16.03 8.06
C ARG A 212 9.80 16.68 7.52
N GLU A 213 9.55 17.90 8.00
CA GLU A 213 8.46 18.75 7.51
C GLU A 213 9.02 19.84 6.62
N ASP A 214 8.26 20.18 5.57
CA ASP A 214 8.53 21.30 4.68
C ASP A 214 7.21 21.83 4.08
N ILE A 215 7.29 22.69 3.08
CA ILE A 215 6.15 23.27 2.38
C ILE A 215 6.03 22.70 0.96
N LEU A 216 4.82 22.24 0.64
CA LEU A 216 4.38 21.98 -0.72
C LEU A 216 3.90 23.26 -1.37
N HIS A 217 4.26 23.43 -2.65
CA HIS A 217 3.87 24.53 -3.50
C HIS A 217 3.11 23.99 -4.73
N SER A 218 1.84 24.32 -4.89
CA SER A 218 1.09 23.98 -6.10
C SER A 218 1.43 24.96 -7.25
N SER A 219 2.70 24.93 -7.71
CA SER A 219 3.23 25.76 -8.81
C SER A 219 2.41 25.57 -10.09
N PRO A 220 2.02 26.66 -10.77
CA PRO A 220 0.64 26.93 -11.19
C PRO A 220 -0.05 25.71 -11.81
N LEU A 221 -0.61 24.87 -10.96
CA LEU A 221 -1.50 23.79 -11.34
C LEU A 221 -2.93 24.30 -11.15
N SER A 222 -3.58 24.58 -12.26
CA SER A 222 -5.03 24.74 -12.29
C SER A 222 -5.61 23.55 -13.04
N SER A 223 -5.91 22.49 -12.31
CA SER A 223 -6.73 21.39 -12.80
C SER A 223 -8.20 21.74 -12.66
N GLY A 224 -9.02 21.17 -13.55
CA GLY A 224 -10.46 21.14 -13.32
C GLY A 224 -10.78 20.25 -12.11
N PRO A 225 -11.97 20.41 -11.52
CA PRO A 225 -12.53 19.43 -10.59
C PRO A 225 -12.41 18.00 -11.14
N GLU A 226 -12.28 16.98 -10.28
CA GLU A 226 -12.10 15.57 -10.64
C GLU A 226 -10.82 15.17 -11.38
N THR A 227 -9.87 16.09 -11.60
CA THR A 227 -8.60 15.69 -12.23
C THR A 227 -7.84 14.76 -11.29
N PRO A 228 -7.50 13.52 -11.71
CA PRO A 228 -6.87 12.54 -10.84
C PRO A 228 -5.40 12.86 -10.63
N LEU A 229 -5.10 13.76 -9.70
CA LEU A 229 -3.74 14.12 -9.34
C LEU A 229 -3.24 13.28 -8.16
N PHE A 230 -1.98 12.88 -8.20
CA PHE A 230 -1.32 12.09 -7.17
C PHE A 230 -0.08 12.79 -6.64
N LEU A 231 0.07 12.80 -5.31
CA LEU A 231 1.29 13.27 -4.65
C LEU A 231 2.26 12.09 -4.51
N SER A 232 3.48 12.27 -5.00
CA SER A 232 4.57 11.31 -4.88
C SER A 232 5.85 11.97 -4.35
N ALA A 233 6.72 11.15 -3.79
CA ALA A 233 8.02 11.54 -3.27
C ALA A 233 9.08 10.60 -3.82
N VAL A 234 10.24 11.12 -4.21
CA VAL A 234 11.36 10.35 -4.73
C VAL A 234 12.65 10.83 -4.08
N VAL A 235 13.46 9.92 -3.54
CA VAL A 235 14.82 10.27 -3.09
C VAL A 235 15.61 10.76 -4.30
N HIS A 236 16.12 11.98 -4.21
CA HIS A 236 16.80 12.65 -5.29
C HIS A 236 18.12 11.91 -5.61
N ALA A 237 18.15 11.22 -6.75
CA ALA A 237 19.29 10.45 -7.19
C ALA A 237 20.37 11.36 -7.84
N THR A 238 21.08 12.17 -7.04
CA THR A 238 22.26 12.93 -7.53
C THR A 238 23.45 12.03 -7.83
N TRP A 239 23.37 10.74 -7.48
CA TRP A 239 24.50 9.85 -7.39
C TRP A 239 24.38 8.65 -8.34
N PRO A 240 25.51 8.04 -8.73
CA PRO A 240 25.49 6.76 -9.43
C PRO A 240 24.73 5.69 -8.62
N PRO A 241 24.07 4.73 -9.29
CA PRO A 241 23.31 3.66 -8.62
C PRO A 241 24.12 2.84 -7.59
N SER A 242 25.45 2.87 -7.67
CA SER A 242 26.34 2.13 -6.76
C SER A 242 26.50 2.75 -5.36
N TYR A 243 25.98 3.96 -5.13
CA TYR A 243 26.01 4.67 -3.85
C TYR A 243 24.94 4.21 -2.86
N GLU A 244 23.96 3.47 -3.34
CA GLU A 244 22.86 2.96 -2.54
C GLU A 244 22.68 1.48 -2.85
N LEU A 245 22.28 0.67 -1.87
CA LEU A 245 22.13 -0.76 -2.09
C LEU A 245 20.93 -1.06 -2.97
N ARG A 246 19.89 -0.24 -2.86
CA ARG A 246 18.63 -0.36 -3.58
C ARG A 246 18.12 1.02 -3.92
N THR A 247 17.82 1.23 -5.19
CA THR A 247 17.18 2.47 -5.66
C THR A 247 15.75 2.20 -6.14
N ASP A 248 15.34 0.93 -6.17
CA ASP A 248 14.00 0.50 -6.61
C ASP A 248 12.91 0.76 -5.55
N ASN A 249 13.31 1.13 -4.34
CA ASN A 249 12.46 1.45 -3.18
C ASN A 249 12.56 2.93 -2.76
N ASN A 250 13.17 3.78 -3.58
CA ASN A 250 13.40 5.20 -3.27
C ASN A 250 12.18 6.09 -3.53
N ALA A 251 11.07 5.51 -3.99
CA ALA A 251 9.90 6.25 -4.43
C ALA A 251 8.65 5.81 -3.68
N PHE A 252 7.79 6.77 -3.36
CA PHE A 252 6.56 6.56 -2.63
C PHE A 252 5.44 7.39 -3.25
N VAL A 253 4.28 6.79 -3.50
CA VAL A 253 3.06 7.51 -3.88
C VAL A 253 2.15 7.55 -2.68
N ARG A 254 1.81 8.76 -2.23
CA ARG A 254 0.87 8.94 -1.12
C ARG A 254 -0.55 8.59 -1.52
N GLY A 255 -0.96 8.97 -2.73
CA GLY A 255 -2.32 8.84 -3.22
C GLY A 255 -2.84 10.15 -3.81
N ARG A 256 -4.16 10.23 -3.97
CA ARG A 256 -4.84 11.36 -4.61
C ARG A 256 -4.73 12.65 -3.79
N ILE A 257 -4.60 13.76 -4.51
CA ILE A 257 -4.65 15.13 -3.99
C ILE A 257 -5.52 15.97 -4.93
N GLY A 258 -6.46 16.74 -4.40
CA GLY A 258 -7.22 17.70 -5.21
C GLY A 258 -6.45 19.01 -5.36
N VAL A 259 -6.38 19.57 -6.57
CA VAL A 259 -5.83 20.92 -6.79
C VAL A 259 -6.83 21.74 -7.61
N GLY A 260 -7.38 22.80 -7.03
CA GLY A 260 -8.39 23.61 -7.72
C GLY A 260 -9.19 24.51 -6.80
N TYR A 261 -10.28 25.06 -7.33
CA TYR A 261 -11.24 25.93 -6.64
C TYR A 261 -12.63 25.29 -6.61
N ALA A 262 -12.83 24.31 -5.73
CA ALA A 262 -14.11 23.62 -5.54
C ALA A 262 -14.21 23.07 -4.09
N PRO A 263 -15.44 22.77 -3.60
CA PRO A 263 -15.62 21.99 -2.37
C PRO A 263 -15.08 20.55 -2.51
N ASP A 264 -14.95 19.86 -1.39
CA ASP A 264 -14.68 18.41 -1.32
C ASP A 264 -15.34 17.88 -0.04
N LEU A 265 -16.53 17.32 -0.16
CA LEU A 265 -17.39 16.88 0.91
C LEU A 265 -17.07 15.43 1.26
N VAL A 266 -16.61 15.23 2.48
CA VAL A 266 -16.23 13.91 2.97
C VAL A 266 -17.07 13.60 4.19
N VAL A 267 -17.69 12.41 4.20
CA VAL A 267 -18.23 11.85 5.44
C VAL A 267 -17.07 11.35 6.28
N THR A 268 -16.86 11.92 7.46
CA THR A 268 -15.73 11.59 8.33
C THR A 268 -16.11 10.69 9.51
N GLU A 269 -17.40 10.59 9.83
CA GLU A 269 -17.88 9.78 10.94
C GLU A 269 -19.36 9.43 10.73
N VAL A 270 -19.73 8.17 11.02
CA VAL A 270 -21.11 7.72 11.13
C VAL A 270 -21.25 6.99 12.47
N THR A 271 -22.14 7.45 13.33
CA THR A 271 -22.39 6.82 14.63
C THR A 271 -23.84 6.36 14.71
N ALA A 272 -24.03 5.08 15.02
CA ALA A 272 -25.34 4.47 15.24
C ALA A 272 -25.27 3.46 16.40
N PRO A 273 -26.42 3.03 16.96
CA PRO A 273 -26.44 1.89 17.87
C PRO A 273 -25.88 0.65 17.20
N PHE A 274 -25.18 -0.20 17.96
CA PHE A 274 -24.67 -1.47 17.44
C PHE A 274 -25.79 -2.42 16.97
N ALA A 275 -26.97 -2.35 17.59
CA ALA A 275 -28.11 -3.18 17.25
C ALA A 275 -29.43 -2.38 17.29
N VAL A 276 -30.30 -2.68 16.34
CA VAL A 276 -31.64 -2.08 16.19
C VAL A 276 -32.65 -3.17 15.87
N ARG A 277 -33.93 -2.97 16.19
CA ARG A 277 -35.00 -3.86 15.74
C ARG A 277 -35.51 -3.41 14.38
N GLY A 278 -35.82 -4.36 13.51
CA GLY A 278 -36.40 -4.10 12.19
C GLY A 278 -37.67 -3.26 12.32
N GLY A 279 -37.76 -2.18 11.52
CA GLY A 279 -38.88 -1.24 11.55
C GLY A 279 -38.93 -0.29 12.74
N GLU A 280 -38.11 -0.47 13.79
CA GLU A 280 -38.02 0.53 14.87
C GLU A 280 -37.14 1.70 14.44
N MET A 281 -37.49 2.89 14.93
CA MET A 281 -36.75 4.10 14.67
C MET A 281 -35.51 4.16 15.56
N PHE A 282 -34.38 4.57 14.98
CA PHE A 282 -33.13 4.78 15.69
C PHE A 282 -32.45 6.06 15.19
N LEU A 283 -31.58 6.61 16.04
CA LEU A 283 -30.82 7.82 15.75
C LEU A 283 -29.46 7.46 15.19
N THR A 284 -29.13 8.04 14.04
CA THR A 284 -27.77 8.04 13.48
C THR A 284 -27.26 9.47 13.44
N THR A 285 -26.01 9.67 13.83
CA THR A 285 -25.32 10.95 13.63
C THR A 285 -24.22 10.79 12.59
N VAL A 286 -24.15 11.73 11.64
CA VAL A 286 -23.19 11.69 10.55
C VAL A 286 -22.46 13.02 10.50
N THR A 287 -21.13 12.98 10.55
CA THR A 287 -20.28 14.17 10.42
C THR A 287 -19.79 14.28 8.99
N VAL A 288 -20.05 15.44 8.38
CA VAL A 288 -19.61 15.80 7.03
C VAL A 288 -18.66 16.98 7.13
N CYS A 289 -17.52 16.90 6.47
CA CYS A 289 -16.53 17.96 6.39
C CYS A 289 -16.35 18.40 4.94
N ASN A 290 -16.27 19.70 4.70
CA ASN A 290 -15.78 20.22 3.43
C ASN A 290 -14.26 20.38 3.54
N GLN A 291 -13.51 19.42 3.00
CA GLN A 291 -12.04 19.42 2.93
C GLN A 291 -11.51 20.17 1.69
N GLY A 292 -12.39 20.76 0.88
CA GLY A 292 -12.05 21.46 -0.35
C GLY A 292 -11.50 22.86 -0.10
N THR A 293 -11.33 23.58 -1.20
CA THR A 293 -10.74 24.94 -1.20
C THR A 293 -11.79 26.04 -1.34
N GLN A 294 -13.05 25.67 -1.57
CA GLN A 294 -14.19 26.57 -1.68
C GLN A 294 -15.38 26.06 -0.85
N PRO A 295 -16.27 26.96 -0.39
CA PRO A 295 -17.53 26.58 0.22
C PRO A 295 -18.43 25.80 -0.75
N SER A 296 -19.28 24.91 -0.21
CA SER A 296 -20.44 24.37 -0.90
C SER A 296 -21.69 25.17 -0.51
N TRP A 297 -22.49 25.55 -1.50
CA TRP A 297 -23.58 26.54 -1.35
C TRP A 297 -25.00 25.92 -1.29
N GLY A 298 -25.12 24.60 -1.09
CA GLY A 298 -26.39 23.88 -0.92
C GLY A 298 -26.57 22.71 -1.89
N ASN A 299 -27.67 21.96 -1.74
CA ASN A 299 -27.96 20.66 -2.39
C ASN A 299 -26.97 19.54 -2.04
N ASN A 300 -26.31 19.65 -0.89
CA ASN A 300 -25.38 18.66 -0.37
C ASN A 300 -26.18 17.51 0.27
N GLN A 301 -26.81 16.68 -0.54
CA GLN A 301 -27.71 15.65 -0.02
C GLN A 301 -26.91 14.51 0.64
N LEU A 302 -27.11 14.30 1.94
CA LEU A 302 -26.57 13.16 2.66
C LEU A 302 -27.60 12.03 2.66
N ASP A 303 -27.20 10.85 2.20
CA ASP A 303 -28.01 9.64 2.20
C ASP A 303 -27.42 8.60 3.15
N LEU A 304 -28.22 8.12 4.09
CA LEU A 304 -27.84 7.03 4.98
C LEU A 304 -28.21 5.69 4.34
N ILE A 305 -27.22 4.83 4.17
CA ILE A 305 -27.34 3.60 3.40
C ILE A 305 -27.10 2.37 4.28
N LEU A 306 -27.91 1.34 4.09
CA LEU A 306 -27.67 -0.01 4.62
C LEU A 306 -27.22 -0.92 3.47
N SER A 307 -26.11 -1.64 3.63
CA SER A 307 -25.51 -2.47 2.58
C SER A 307 -25.13 -3.87 3.07
N THR A 308 -25.13 -4.85 2.16
CA THR A 308 -24.55 -6.18 2.39
C THR A 308 -23.08 -6.27 1.97
N GLN A 309 -22.51 -5.17 1.45
CA GLN A 309 -21.13 -5.07 0.98
C GLN A 309 -20.36 -4.02 1.78
N PRO A 310 -19.03 -4.17 1.95
CA PRO A 310 -18.17 -3.21 2.65
C PRO A 310 -17.89 -1.93 1.82
N THR A 311 -18.64 -1.69 0.74
CA THR A 311 -18.52 -0.53 -0.15
C THR A 311 -19.91 -0.05 -0.55
N LEU A 312 -20.07 1.25 -0.74
CA LEU A 312 -21.30 1.84 -1.26
C LEU A 312 -21.14 2.21 -2.73
N ALA A 313 -22.23 2.12 -3.48
CA ALA A 313 -22.34 2.61 -4.85
C ALA A 313 -23.21 3.86 -4.89
N PHE A 314 -22.91 4.80 -5.80
CA PHE A 314 -23.83 5.89 -6.07
C PHE A 314 -25.08 5.38 -6.81
N PRO A 315 -26.22 6.09 -6.74
CA PRO A 315 -27.45 5.67 -7.41
C PRO A 315 -27.28 5.35 -8.90
N ASP A 316 -26.48 6.16 -9.61
CA ASP A 316 -26.21 5.99 -11.05
C ASP A 316 -25.27 4.80 -11.35
N ASP A 317 -24.52 4.33 -10.36
CA ASP A 317 -23.59 3.20 -10.47
C ASP A 317 -24.25 1.86 -10.02
N MET A 318 -25.49 1.89 -9.53
CA MET A 318 -26.16 0.69 -9.01
C MET A 318 -26.57 -0.28 -10.12
N SER A 319 -26.21 -1.55 -9.95
CA SER A 319 -26.71 -2.65 -10.79
C SER A 319 -28.19 -2.96 -10.48
N ALA A 320 -28.86 -3.68 -11.39
CA ALA A 320 -30.26 -4.10 -11.22
C ALA A 320 -30.51 -4.99 -9.98
N SER A 321 -29.49 -5.64 -9.44
CA SER A 321 -29.55 -6.35 -8.16
C SER A 321 -28.88 -5.48 -7.09
N SER A 322 -29.65 -4.60 -6.42
CA SER A 322 -29.06 -3.72 -5.41
C SER A 322 -28.65 -4.51 -4.17
N THR A 323 -27.42 -4.29 -3.72
CA THR A 323 -26.87 -4.81 -2.45
C THR A 323 -27.03 -3.80 -1.31
N GLN A 324 -27.69 -2.67 -1.57
CA GLN A 324 -27.83 -1.55 -0.65
C GLN A 324 -29.19 -0.87 -0.78
N VAL A 325 -29.64 -0.24 0.30
CA VAL A 325 -30.91 0.49 0.39
C VAL A 325 -30.72 1.81 1.14
N SER A 326 -31.36 2.87 0.64
CA SER A 326 -31.44 4.15 1.35
C SER A 326 -32.40 4.02 2.54
N LEU A 327 -31.90 4.37 3.72
CA LEU A 327 -32.68 4.46 4.94
C LEU A 327 -33.28 5.86 5.12
N GLY A 328 -32.64 6.90 4.57
CA GLY A 328 -33.16 8.25 4.67
C GLY A 328 -32.12 9.29 4.27
N GLN A 329 -32.63 10.46 3.88
CA GLN A 329 -31.83 11.55 3.37
C GLN A 329 -32.02 12.81 4.22
N VAL A 330 -30.97 13.60 4.35
CA VAL A 330 -30.99 14.91 5.01
C VAL A 330 -30.10 15.87 4.24
N ASP A 331 -30.52 17.13 4.13
CA ASP A 331 -29.66 18.15 3.55
C ASP A 331 -28.56 18.55 4.54
N VAL A 332 -27.31 18.52 4.09
CA VAL A 332 -26.17 19.00 4.88
C VAL A 332 -26.21 20.53 4.97
N GLY A 333 -26.83 21.22 4.01
CA GLY A 333 -26.83 22.68 3.91
C GLY A 333 -25.47 23.23 3.51
N GLU A 334 -25.34 24.56 3.47
CA GLU A 334 -24.07 25.22 3.12
C GLU A 334 -22.93 24.84 4.08
N LEU A 335 -21.75 24.56 3.53
CA LEU A 335 -20.58 24.19 4.32
C LEU A 335 -19.34 24.90 3.81
N ALA A 336 -18.79 25.80 4.62
CA ALA A 336 -17.57 26.52 4.29
C ALA A 336 -16.36 25.59 4.21
N ALA A 337 -15.35 25.96 3.40
CA ALA A 337 -14.11 25.20 3.29
C ALA A 337 -13.43 25.04 4.66
N GLY A 338 -12.98 23.82 4.96
CA GLY A 338 -12.36 23.43 6.23
C GLY A 338 -13.34 23.26 7.40
N VAL A 339 -14.65 23.43 7.18
CA VAL A 339 -15.66 23.31 8.24
C VAL A 339 -16.34 21.95 8.19
N CYS A 340 -16.64 21.40 9.37
CA CYS A 340 -17.44 20.20 9.54
C CYS A 340 -18.78 20.52 10.19
N THR A 341 -19.80 19.75 9.85
CA THR A 341 -21.13 19.79 10.46
C THR A 341 -21.62 18.37 10.74
N THR A 342 -22.38 18.20 11.81
CA THR A 342 -22.99 16.91 12.16
C THR A 342 -24.49 16.98 11.91
N ARG A 343 -25.00 16.02 11.13
CA ARG A 343 -26.42 15.84 10.86
C ARG A 343 -26.95 14.63 11.60
N GLN A 344 -28.20 14.72 12.00
CA GLN A 344 -28.90 13.66 12.72
C GLN A 344 -30.00 13.12 11.81
N LEU A 345 -30.04 11.80 11.65
CA LEU A 345 -31.12 11.10 10.96
C LEU A 345 -31.82 10.21 11.96
N PHE A 346 -33.14 10.39 12.08
CA PHE A 346 -34.00 9.47 12.81
C PHE A 346 -34.73 8.63 11.78
N THR A 347 -34.30 7.37 11.59
CA THR A 347 -34.79 6.48 10.54
C THR A 347 -35.12 5.09 11.09
N SER A 348 -35.81 4.27 10.32
CA SER A 348 -36.05 2.85 10.59
C SER A 348 -35.33 1.99 9.56
N THR A 349 -34.83 0.83 9.99
CA THR A 349 -34.24 -0.13 9.04
C THR A 349 -35.33 -0.95 8.37
N TYR A 350 -35.37 -0.93 7.05
CA TYR A 350 -36.01 -1.96 6.26
C TYR A 350 -34.91 -2.72 5.54
N THR A 351 -34.87 -4.04 5.70
CA THR A 351 -33.89 -4.86 4.99
C THR A 351 -34.22 -4.90 3.50
N LEU A 352 -33.21 -5.17 2.68
CA LEU A 352 -33.36 -5.31 1.23
C LEU A 352 -34.45 -6.34 0.87
N PRO A 353 -35.26 -6.08 -0.18
CA PRO A 353 -36.18 -7.08 -0.70
C PRO A 353 -35.44 -8.38 -1.05
N GLY A 354 -35.81 -9.49 -0.40
CA GLY A 354 -35.19 -10.80 -0.62
C GLY A 354 -34.09 -11.21 0.37
N TYR A 355 -33.70 -10.33 1.31
CA TYR A 355 -32.81 -10.67 2.44
C TYR A 355 -33.63 -10.93 3.71
N GLN A 356 -33.08 -11.75 4.62
CA GLN A 356 -33.71 -12.00 5.93
C GLN A 356 -33.94 -10.68 6.66
N SER A 357 -35.08 -10.54 7.33
CA SER A 357 -35.48 -9.34 8.09
C SER A 357 -34.58 -9.03 9.30
N SER A 358 -33.49 -9.79 9.46
CA SER A 358 -32.51 -9.69 10.52
C SER A 358 -31.14 -10.18 10.03
N GLY A 359 -30.07 -9.60 10.52
CA GLY A 359 -28.70 -9.95 10.14
C GLY A 359 -27.69 -8.87 10.51
N LEU A 360 -26.43 -9.10 10.15
CA LEU A 360 -25.38 -8.08 10.22
C LEU A 360 -25.25 -7.43 8.85
N PHE A 361 -25.31 -6.10 8.82
CA PHE A 361 -25.23 -5.28 7.61
C PHE A 361 -24.19 -4.18 7.82
N TYR A 362 -23.63 -3.67 6.74
CA TYR A 362 -22.83 -2.45 6.79
C TYR A 362 -23.75 -1.24 6.82
N LEU A 363 -23.50 -0.31 7.73
CA LEU A 363 -24.13 1.00 7.73
C LEU A 363 -23.12 1.99 7.14
N GLY A 364 -23.58 2.89 6.28
CA GLY A 364 -22.70 3.92 5.74
C GLY A 364 -23.50 5.12 5.28
N ALA A 365 -22.80 6.12 4.76
CA ALA A 365 -23.43 7.30 4.21
C ALA A 365 -22.73 7.78 2.93
N LEU A 366 -23.52 8.38 2.05
CA LEU A 366 -23.07 9.09 0.85
C LEU A 366 -23.39 10.57 1.04
N VAL A 367 -22.38 11.44 1.06
CA VAL A 367 -22.61 12.88 0.90
C VAL A 367 -22.64 13.23 -0.59
N ASP A 368 -23.42 14.25 -0.93
CA ASP A 368 -23.78 14.58 -2.31
C ASP A 368 -24.19 13.33 -3.11
N SER A 369 -25.14 12.57 -2.55
CA SER A 369 -25.53 11.27 -3.09
C SER A 369 -26.07 11.33 -4.53
N GLN A 370 -26.41 12.52 -5.02
CA GLN A 370 -26.88 12.79 -6.38
C GLN A 370 -25.80 13.40 -7.28
N ARG A 371 -24.54 13.55 -6.82
CA ARG A 371 -23.44 14.19 -7.53
C ARG A 371 -23.85 15.55 -8.12
N SER A 372 -24.58 16.34 -7.33
CA SER A 372 -25.16 17.61 -7.73
C SER A 372 -24.21 18.78 -7.52
N VAL A 373 -23.20 18.60 -6.68
CA VAL A 373 -22.15 19.57 -6.41
C VAL A 373 -20.89 19.09 -7.10
N VAL A 374 -20.25 19.97 -7.86
CA VAL A 374 -18.98 19.62 -8.50
C VAL A 374 -17.87 19.77 -7.47
N GLU A 375 -17.22 18.66 -7.15
CA GLU A 375 -16.20 18.58 -6.10
C GLU A 375 -14.79 18.43 -6.66
N LEU A 376 -13.76 18.75 -5.86
CA LEU A 376 -12.37 18.46 -6.26
C LEU A 376 -12.12 16.95 -6.37
N ARG A 377 -12.84 16.19 -5.55
CA ARG A 377 -12.80 14.74 -5.45
C ARG A 377 -14.21 14.25 -5.15
N GLU A 378 -14.74 13.40 -6.02
CA GLU A 378 -16.02 12.68 -5.82
C GLU A 378 -15.76 11.27 -5.28
N ASP A 379 -14.49 10.82 -5.34
CA ASP A 379 -14.08 9.45 -4.98
C ASP A 379 -14.06 9.17 -3.48
N ASN A 380 -14.25 10.20 -2.65
CA ASN A 380 -14.18 10.20 -1.19
C ASN A 380 -15.50 10.62 -0.50
N ASN A 381 -16.60 10.69 -1.26
CA ASN A 381 -17.93 11.04 -0.76
C ASN A 381 -18.65 9.89 -0.04
N ALA A 382 -18.13 8.66 -0.17
CA ALA A 382 -18.70 7.46 0.45
C ALA A 382 -17.94 7.06 1.70
N PHE A 383 -18.68 6.81 2.78
CA PHE A 383 -18.15 6.26 4.03
C PHE A 383 -18.96 5.03 4.45
N VAL A 384 -18.26 3.98 4.85
CA VAL A 384 -18.86 2.76 5.41
C VAL A 384 -18.33 2.62 6.83
N GLU A 385 -19.27 2.63 7.79
CA GLU A 385 -19.02 2.25 9.18
C GLU A 385 -18.97 0.72 9.29
N ASP A 386 -18.59 0.23 10.46
CA ASP A 386 -18.70 -1.17 10.83
C ASP A 386 -20.16 -1.70 10.80
N PHE A 387 -20.35 -2.90 11.33
CA PHE A 387 -21.64 -3.60 11.26
C PHE A 387 -22.74 -2.97 12.14
N LEU A 388 -23.94 -2.88 11.56
CA LEU A 388 -25.21 -2.70 12.25
C LEU A 388 -25.94 -4.07 12.32
N ALA A 389 -26.24 -4.52 13.54
CA ALA A 389 -27.07 -5.70 13.75
C ALA A 389 -28.56 -5.33 13.66
N VAL A 390 -29.25 -5.83 12.65
CA VAL A 390 -30.71 -5.74 12.53
C VAL A 390 -31.32 -6.97 13.15
N LEU A 391 -32.08 -6.76 14.23
CA LEU A 391 -32.83 -7.79 14.95
C LEU A 391 -34.25 -7.89 14.38
N PRO A 392 -34.91 -9.07 14.49
CA PRO A 392 -36.28 -9.24 14.03
C PRO A 392 -37.31 -8.38 14.76
#